data_AF-A0A7W1ISS8-F1
#
_entry.id   AF-A0A7W1ISS8-F1
#
_cell.length_a   1.000
_cell.length_b   1.000
_cell.length_c   1.000
_cell.angle_alpha   90.00
_cell.angle_beta   90.00
_cell.angle_gamma   90.00
#
_symmetry.space_group_name_H-M   'P 1'
#
loop_
_entity.id
_entity.type
_entity.pdbx_description
1 polymer ?
#
loop_
_entity_poly.entity_id
_entity_poly.type
_entity_poly.pdbx_seq_one_letter_code
_entity_poly.pdbx_strand_id
1 'polypeptide(L)'
;RFYPAHLRPRDWLAHYAGHFSAVEVTASSWAVPNARQIARWRQAAGPDLLFALKLWEAITYGKRLRDCAHELRTFLDAAEGLGASRGPLLVQLPPTLHRDPTLLADFLCELEDAMGDARAPVAVEFRSADWLTDHVYDLCDRHDVAICISDLPRCLCLEGNDADLVYVRRHGPDGHARASYPQELLQRDALDISAWLEQGRDVHVYFTNVVDGHAIEDARALQAMIGPHARLERTAAGMIP
;
A
#
# COMPACT_ATOMS: atom_id res chain seq x y z
N ARG A 1 -4.05 10.91 -21.32
CA ARG A 1 -5.31 10.76 -20.52
C ARG A 1 -5.75 9.30 -20.52
N PHE A 2 -5.74 8.64 -19.35
CA PHE A 2 -5.96 7.20 -19.20
C PHE A 2 -7.43 6.78 -19.36
N TYR A 3 -8.34 7.41 -18.61
CA TYR A 3 -9.78 7.16 -18.72
C TYR A 3 -10.33 7.78 -20.01
N PRO A 4 -11.06 7.03 -20.86
CA PRO A 4 -11.76 7.58 -22.03
C PRO A 4 -12.77 8.65 -21.61
N ALA A 5 -12.88 9.74 -22.38
CA ALA A 5 -13.71 10.88 -22.01
C ALA A 5 -15.23 10.57 -21.86
N HIS A 6 -15.69 9.47 -22.46
CA HIS A 6 -17.07 8.99 -22.38
C HIS A 6 -17.27 7.87 -21.33
N LEU A 7 -16.21 7.44 -20.65
CA LEU A 7 -16.30 6.36 -19.66
C LEU A 7 -16.96 6.86 -18.37
N ARG A 8 -18.06 6.24 -17.98
CA ARG A 8 -18.83 6.66 -16.79
C ARG A 8 -18.03 6.31 -15.51
N PRO A 9 -18.10 7.11 -14.44
CA PRO A 9 -17.34 6.87 -13.20
C PRO A 9 -17.50 5.46 -12.61
N ARG A 10 -18.68 4.85 -12.74
CA ARG A 10 -18.94 3.47 -12.25
C ARG A 10 -18.17 2.39 -13.00
N ASP A 11 -17.72 2.67 -14.22
CA ASP A 11 -16.97 1.74 -15.08
C ASP A 11 -15.44 2.00 -14.98
N TRP A 12 -15.00 3.01 -14.20
CA TRP A 12 -13.58 3.37 -14.07
C TRP A 12 -12.76 2.26 -13.42
N LEU A 13 -13.25 1.62 -12.36
CA LEU A 13 -12.53 0.53 -11.69
C LEU A 13 -12.34 -0.70 -12.60
N ALA A 14 -13.31 -1.00 -13.46
CA ALA A 14 -13.19 -2.08 -14.45
C ALA A 14 -12.17 -1.75 -15.54
N HIS A 15 -12.19 -0.52 -16.07
CA HIS A 15 -11.18 -0.04 -17.02
C HIS A 15 -9.78 -0.01 -16.41
N TYR A 16 -9.70 0.35 -15.13
CA TYR A 16 -8.47 0.39 -14.36
C TYR A 16 -7.87 -1.03 -14.15
N ALA A 17 -8.70 -2.00 -13.73
CA ALA A 17 -8.30 -3.40 -13.56
C ALA A 17 -7.80 -4.06 -14.86
N GLY A 18 -8.26 -3.59 -16.03
CA GLY A 18 -7.73 -4.02 -17.33
C GLY A 18 -6.29 -3.56 -17.65
N HIS A 19 -5.62 -2.84 -16.74
CA HIS A 19 -4.27 -2.31 -16.93
C HIS A 19 -3.31 -2.58 -15.76
N PHE A 20 -3.83 -2.79 -14.55
CA PHE A 20 -3.05 -2.92 -13.32
C PHE A 20 -3.61 -4.04 -12.45
N SER A 21 -2.73 -4.77 -11.76
CA SER A 21 -3.07 -5.92 -10.91
C SER A 21 -3.17 -5.61 -9.41
N ALA A 22 -2.94 -4.36 -8.97
CA ALA A 22 -3.22 -3.95 -7.59
C ALA A 22 -3.64 -2.48 -7.47
N VAL A 23 -4.53 -2.17 -6.52
CA VAL A 23 -4.97 -0.80 -6.18
C VAL A 23 -4.88 -0.54 -4.67
N GLU A 24 -4.36 0.62 -4.28
CA GLU A 24 -4.30 1.09 -2.90
C GLU A 24 -5.55 1.92 -2.61
N VAL A 25 -6.37 1.46 -1.68
CA VAL A 25 -7.63 2.11 -1.29
C VAL A 25 -7.37 3.02 -0.10
N THR A 26 -6.99 4.27 -0.35
CA THR A 26 -6.79 5.24 0.74
C THR A 26 -8.09 5.67 1.42
N ALA A 27 -9.23 5.54 0.73
CA ALA A 27 -10.54 5.88 1.26
C ALA A 27 -10.93 5.07 2.53
N SER A 28 -10.43 3.83 2.66
CA SER A 28 -10.68 2.99 3.84
C SER A 28 -10.07 3.57 5.13
N SER A 29 -9.11 4.47 5.01
CA SER A 29 -8.52 5.14 6.17
C SER A 29 -9.48 6.13 6.85
N TRP A 30 -10.47 6.65 6.13
CA TRP A 30 -11.49 7.54 6.72
C TRP A 30 -12.68 6.77 7.29
N ALA A 31 -13.12 5.71 6.61
CA ALA A 31 -14.27 4.90 7.01
C ALA A 31 -14.08 3.43 6.62
N VAL A 32 -14.48 2.52 7.50
CA VAL A 32 -14.54 1.08 7.22
C VAL A 32 -15.45 0.84 5.99
N PRO A 33 -14.96 0.19 4.92
CA PRO A 33 -15.79 -0.12 3.76
C PRO A 33 -16.94 -1.05 4.13
N ASN A 34 -18.18 -0.71 3.78
CA ASN A 34 -19.31 -1.63 4.02
C ASN A 34 -19.35 -2.76 2.97
N ALA A 35 -20.01 -3.86 3.32
CA ALA A 35 -20.15 -5.04 2.45
C ALA A 35 -20.67 -4.74 1.03
N ARG A 36 -21.51 -3.71 0.86
CA ARG A 36 -22.02 -3.29 -0.46
C ARG A 36 -20.94 -2.59 -1.30
N GLN A 37 -20.07 -1.79 -0.70
CA GLN A 37 -18.90 -1.23 -1.37
C GLN A 37 -17.92 -2.33 -1.78
N ILE A 38 -17.58 -3.24 -0.86
CA ILE A 38 -16.70 -4.38 -1.11
C ILE A 38 -17.22 -5.26 -2.26
N ALA A 39 -18.50 -5.64 -2.23
CA ALA A 39 -19.12 -6.43 -3.31
C ALA A 39 -19.10 -5.70 -4.66
N ARG A 40 -19.36 -4.39 -4.67
CA ARG A 40 -19.27 -3.55 -5.89
C ARG A 40 -17.85 -3.51 -6.44
N TRP A 41 -16.83 -3.41 -5.58
CA TRP A 41 -15.43 -3.38 -6.00
C TRP A 41 -15.00 -4.70 -6.63
N ARG A 42 -15.27 -5.84 -5.98
CA ARG A 42 -15.02 -7.17 -6.54
C ARG A 42 -15.71 -7.40 -7.88
N GLN A 43 -16.99 -7.04 -7.97
CA GLN A 43 -17.77 -7.20 -9.21
C GLN A 43 -17.19 -6.34 -10.36
N ALA A 44 -16.71 -5.14 -10.07
CA ALA A 44 -16.18 -4.24 -11.10
C ALA A 44 -14.76 -4.59 -11.52
N ALA A 45 -13.90 -5.05 -10.60
CA ALA A 45 -12.49 -5.30 -10.86
C ALA A 45 -12.17 -6.69 -11.42
N GLY A 46 -13.01 -7.70 -11.13
CA GLY A 46 -12.69 -9.08 -11.46
C GLY A 46 -11.72 -9.74 -10.46
N PRO A 47 -11.25 -10.96 -10.75
CA PRO A 47 -10.42 -11.73 -9.81
C PRO A 47 -8.98 -11.23 -9.70
N ASP A 48 -8.42 -10.66 -10.78
CA ASP A 48 -6.98 -10.42 -10.93
C ASP A 48 -6.48 -9.07 -10.38
N LEU A 49 -7.37 -8.27 -9.78
CA LEU A 49 -7.01 -7.02 -9.09
C LEU A 49 -7.00 -7.22 -7.57
N LEU A 50 -5.83 -7.05 -6.96
CA LEU A 50 -5.70 -6.97 -5.50
C LEU A 50 -6.05 -5.57 -4.97
N PHE A 51 -6.75 -5.54 -3.83
CA PHE A 51 -7.05 -4.32 -3.10
C PHE A 51 -6.16 -4.25 -1.85
N ALA A 52 -5.14 -3.40 -1.88
CA ALA A 52 -4.40 -3.04 -0.69
C ALA A 52 -5.18 -1.97 0.08
N LEU A 53 -5.58 -2.25 1.32
CA LEU A 53 -6.36 -1.31 2.13
C LEU A 53 -5.43 -0.49 3.03
N LYS A 54 -5.66 0.83 3.11
CA LYS A 54 -5.03 1.65 4.15
C LYS A 54 -5.84 1.51 5.43
N LEU A 55 -5.17 1.15 6.53
CA LEU A 55 -5.80 0.94 7.84
C LEU A 55 -6.56 2.18 8.32
N TRP A 56 -7.67 1.94 9.02
CA TRP A 56 -8.56 2.98 9.52
C TRP A 56 -7.88 3.95 10.49
N GLU A 57 -8.04 5.25 10.29
CA GLU A 57 -7.39 6.29 11.11
C GLU A 57 -7.91 6.35 12.55
N ALA A 58 -9.05 5.72 12.85
CA ALA A 58 -9.46 5.46 14.23
C ALA A 58 -8.39 4.68 15.01
N ILE A 59 -7.60 3.82 14.34
CA ILE A 59 -6.51 3.04 14.93
C ILE A 59 -5.22 3.88 15.00
N THR A 60 -4.75 4.41 13.86
CA THR A 60 -3.43 5.04 13.78
C THR A 60 -3.40 6.49 14.27
N TYR A 61 -4.48 7.26 14.11
CA TYR A 61 -4.61 8.65 14.60
C TYR A 61 -5.43 8.74 15.89
N GLY A 62 -6.53 8.00 16.00
CA GLY A 62 -7.45 8.04 17.15
C GLY A 62 -6.90 7.35 18.39
N LYS A 63 -6.82 6.02 18.35
CA LYS A 63 -6.23 5.16 19.39
C LYS A 63 -4.71 5.29 19.50
N ARG A 64 -4.05 5.71 18.42
CA ARG A 64 -2.58 5.80 18.31
C ARG A 64 -1.92 4.48 18.73
N LEU A 65 -2.41 3.40 18.13
CA LEU A 65 -1.97 2.01 18.29
C LEU A 65 -2.23 1.35 19.67
N ARG A 66 -3.00 1.96 20.58
CA ARG A 66 -3.33 1.37 21.90
C ARG A 66 -4.73 0.76 21.94
N ASP A 67 -4.88 -0.42 22.54
CA ASP A 67 -6.17 -1.06 22.82
C ASP A 67 -7.06 -1.10 21.56
N CYS A 68 -6.52 -1.56 20.44
CA CYS A 68 -7.09 -1.45 19.09
C CYS A 68 -7.91 -2.66 18.65
N ALA A 69 -7.91 -3.75 19.43
CA ALA A 69 -8.54 -5.03 19.09
C ALA A 69 -10.00 -4.97 18.59
N HIS A 70 -10.81 -4.00 19.05
CA HIS A 70 -12.19 -3.84 18.55
C HIS A 70 -12.23 -3.20 17.16
N GLU A 71 -11.49 -2.10 16.98
CA GLU A 71 -11.39 -1.40 15.70
C GLU A 71 -10.68 -2.26 14.63
N LEU A 72 -9.66 -3.04 15.04
CA LEU A 72 -8.96 -4.01 14.20
C LEU A 72 -9.94 -5.07 13.66
N ARG A 73 -10.67 -5.78 14.53
CA ARG A 73 -11.70 -6.75 14.10
C ARG A 73 -12.71 -6.11 13.15
N THR A 74 -13.27 -4.96 13.53
CA THR A 74 -14.26 -4.24 12.70
C THR A 74 -13.74 -3.92 11.29
N PHE A 75 -12.46 -3.59 11.16
CA PHE A 75 -11.83 -3.31 9.86
C PHE A 75 -11.47 -4.58 9.09
N LEU A 76 -10.94 -5.60 9.77
CA LEU A 76 -10.51 -6.85 9.17
C LEU A 76 -11.70 -7.69 8.69
N ASP A 77 -12.79 -7.77 9.46
CA ASP A 77 -14.07 -8.40 9.06
C ASP A 77 -14.60 -7.81 7.73
N ALA A 78 -14.45 -6.50 7.54
CA ALA A 78 -14.81 -5.83 6.28
C ALA A 78 -13.82 -6.13 5.14
N ALA A 79 -12.53 -6.24 5.45
CA ALA A 79 -11.47 -6.59 4.49
C ALA A 79 -11.58 -8.04 4.01
N GLU A 80 -11.99 -8.99 4.86
CA GLU A 80 -12.25 -10.39 4.48
C GLU A 80 -13.28 -10.51 3.35
N GLY A 81 -14.24 -9.58 3.28
CA GLY A 81 -15.22 -9.53 2.20
C GLY A 81 -14.60 -9.42 0.80
N LEU A 82 -13.33 -8.99 0.67
CA LEU A 82 -12.56 -8.99 -0.58
C LEU A 82 -12.25 -10.42 -1.09
N GLY A 83 -12.13 -11.39 -0.19
CA GLY A 83 -11.75 -12.77 -0.51
C GLY A 83 -10.39 -12.84 -1.22
N ALA A 84 -10.32 -13.57 -2.33
CA ALA A 84 -9.10 -13.73 -3.13
C ALA A 84 -8.54 -12.40 -3.70
N SER A 85 -9.34 -11.33 -3.76
CA SER A 85 -8.88 -10.00 -4.19
C SER A 85 -8.27 -9.17 -3.05
N ARG A 86 -8.04 -9.74 -1.86
CA ARG A 86 -7.45 -9.04 -0.71
C ARG A 86 -5.93 -8.94 -0.87
N GLY A 87 -5.42 -7.73 -1.06
CA GLY A 87 -3.98 -7.44 -1.06
C GLY A 87 -3.45 -7.02 0.31
N PRO A 88 -2.22 -6.46 0.37
CA PRO A 88 -1.58 -6.08 1.63
C PRO A 88 -2.32 -4.99 2.43
N LEU A 89 -2.13 -4.99 3.74
CA LEU A 89 -2.62 -3.97 4.66
C LEU A 89 -1.56 -2.88 4.88
N LEU A 90 -1.88 -1.63 4.56
CA LEU A 90 -1.02 -0.47 4.83
C LEU A 90 -1.35 0.20 6.17
N VAL A 91 -0.43 0.08 7.13
CA VAL A 91 -0.43 0.75 8.43
C VAL A 91 0.37 2.05 8.34
N GLN A 92 -0.25 3.11 7.83
CA GLN A 92 0.39 4.44 7.82
C GLN A 92 0.27 5.13 9.18
N LEU A 93 1.40 5.40 9.83
CA LEU A 93 1.43 6.13 11.11
C LEU A 93 1.32 7.66 10.89
N PRO A 94 0.75 8.43 11.84
CA PRO A 94 0.76 9.88 11.75
C PRO A 94 2.16 10.45 12.05
N PRO A 95 2.54 11.60 11.47
CA PRO A 95 3.85 12.23 11.74
C PRO A 95 4.01 12.73 13.19
N THR A 96 2.92 12.74 13.98
CA THR A 96 2.92 13.12 15.40
C THR A 96 3.04 11.93 16.35
N LEU A 97 3.10 10.70 15.83
CA LEU A 97 3.40 9.51 16.62
C LEU A 97 4.91 9.25 16.52
N HIS A 98 5.61 9.63 17.58
CA HIS A 98 7.06 9.46 17.73
C HIS A 98 7.44 8.03 18.11
N ARG A 99 8.71 7.66 17.88
CA ARG A 99 9.21 6.30 18.08
C ARG A 99 8.96 5.78 19.50
N ASP A 100 8.17 4.71 19.56
CA ASP A 100 7.89 3.89 20.74
C ASP A 100 7.87 2.42 20.29
N PRO A 101 9.01 1.70 20.35
CA PRO A 101 9.11 0.35 19.81
C PRO A 101 8.27 -0.66 20.59
N THR A 102 8.02 -0.43 21.88
CA THR A 102 7.13 -1.27 22.70
C THR A 102 5.70 -1.14 22.22
N LEU A 103 5.20 0.10 22.05
CA LEU A 103 3.87 0.35 21.49
C LEU A 103 3.70 -0.26 20.08
N LEU A 104 4.73 -0.22 19.25
CA LEU A 104 4.68 -0.86 17.93
C LEU A 104 4.62 -2.38 18.06
N ALA A 105 5.44 -3.00 18.91
CA ALA A 105 5.43 -4.44 19.14
C ALA A 105 4.07 -4.93 19.69
N ASP A 106 3.54 -4.25 20.71
CA ASP A 106 2.23 -4.57 21.29
C ASP A 106 1.11 -4.48 20.23
N PHE A 107 1.15 -3.45 19.38
CA PHE A 107 0.20 -3.28 18.28
C PHE A 107 0.34 -4.35 17.18
N LEU A 108 1.56 -4.75 16.82
CA LEU A 108 1.77 -5.82 15.85
C LEU A 108 1.22 -7.16 16.37
N CYS A 109 1.43 -7.47 17.66
CA CYS A 109 0.78 -8.59 18.32
C CYS A 109 -0.76 -8.49 18.28
N GLU A 110 -1.36 -7.34 18.64
CA GLU A 110 -2.82 -7.15 18.54
C GLU A 110 -3.36 -7.31 17.10
N LEU A 111 -2.61 -6.83 16.10
CA LEU A 111 -2.95 -6.95 14.68
C LEU A 111 -2.87 -8.42 14.20
N GLU A 112 -1.83 -9.14 14.60
CA GLU A 112 -1.65 -10.56 14.31
C GLU A 112 -2.75 -11.43 14.93
N ASP A 113 -3.07 -11.21 16.21
CA ASP A 113 -4.17 -11.89 16.91
C ASP A 113 -5.53 -11.59 16.24
N ALA A 114 -5.72 -10.36 15.75
CA ALA A 114 -6.95 -9.97 15.06
C ALA A 114 -7.06 -10.51 13.63
N MET A 115 -5.94 -10.80 12.95
CA MET A 115 -5.93 -11.47 11.64
C MET A 115 -6.09 -13.00 11.73
N GLY A 116 -5.63 -13.62 12.82
CA GLY A 116 -5.68 -15.06 13.01
C GLY A 116 -5.03 -15.84 11.85
N ASP A 117 -5.70 -16.89 11.37
CA ASP A 117 -5.26 -17.67 10.20
C ASP A 117 -5.44 -16.93 8.87
N ALA A 118 -6.29 -15.90 8.84
CA ALA A 118 -6.59 -15.11 7.64
C ALA A 118 -5.58 -13.96 7.46
N ARG A 119 -4.28 -14.22 7.65
CA ARG A 119 -3.23 -13.21 7.47
C ARG A 119 -3.21 -12.63 6.05
N ALA A 120 -2.93 -11.34 5.96
CA ALA A 120 -2.56 -10.65 4.74
C ALA A 120 -1.17 -10.03 4.96
N PRO A 121 -0.35 -9.84 3.91
CA PRO A 121 0.92 -9.14 4.06
C PRO A 121 0.71 -7.73 4.64
N VAL A 122 1.58 -7.27 5.54
CA VAL A 122 1.42 -5.98 6.23
C VAL A 122 2.60 -5.08 5.91
N ALA A 123 2.33 -3.81 5.63
CA ALA A 123 3.35 -2.78 5.49
C ALA A 123 3.10 -1.63 6.47
N VAL A 124 4.13 -1.19 7.20
CA VAL A 124 4.10 0.01 8.04
C VAL A 124 4.77 1.16 7.30
N GLU A 125 4.06 2.29 7.15
CA GLU A 125 4.67 3.54 6.68
C GLU A 125 4.85 4.51 7.84
N PHE A 126 6.10 4.69 8.24
CA PHE A 126 6.51 5.75 9.15
C PHE A 126 6.42 7.12 8.48
N ARG A 127 6.03 8.13 9.25
CA ARG A 127 5.90 9.51 8.77
C ARG A 127 6.76 10.51 9.55
N SER A 128 7.68 9.99 10.37
CA SER A 128 8.70 10.68 11.14
C SER A 128 9.97 9.82 11.16
N ALA A 129 11.14 10.42 10.91
CA ALA A 129 12.40 9.70 10.73
C ALA A 129 12.97 9.08 12.03
N ASP A 130 12.46 9.45 13.20
CA ASP A 130 12.85 8.88 14.48
C ASP A 130 12.55 7.38 14.62
N TRP A 131 11.63 6.85 13.81
CA TRP A 131 11.34 5.42 13.70
C TRP A 131 12.38 4.63 12.89
N LEU A 132 13.12 5.27 11.98
CA LEU A 132 14.02 4.58 11.04
C LEU A 132 15.35 4.25 11.72
N THR A 133 15.33 3.20 12.53
CA THR A 133 16.49 2.71 13.31
C THR A 133 16.51 1.18 13.33
N ASP A 134 17.69 0.59 13.39
CA ASP A 134 17.95 -0.87 13.30
C ASP A 134 16.99 -1.68 14.20
N HIS A 135 16.80 -1.28 15.46
CA HIS A 135 15.87 -1.96 16.39
C HIS A 135 14.40 -2.02 15.90
N VAL A 136 13.96 -1.05 15.10
CA VAL A 136 12.61 -1.03 14.49
C VAL A 136 12.58 -1.87 13.23
N TYR A 137 13.66 -1.90 12.45
CA TYR A 137 13.83 -2.84 11.33
C TYR A 137 13.80 -4.29 11.86
N ASP A 138 14.66 -4.64 12.82
CA ASP A 138 14.70 -5.93 13.51
C ASP A 138 13.31 -6.33 14.08
N LEU A 139 12.54 -5.37 14.57
CA LEU A 139 11.19 -5.60 15.07
C LEU A 139 10.23 -5.95 13.93
N CYS A 140 10.20 -5.15 12.87
CA CYS A 140 9.40 -5.41 11.68
C CYS A 140 9.75 -6.77 11.02
N ASP A 141 11.03 -7.13 10.96
CA ASP A 141 11.50 -8.42 10.43
C ASP A 141 11.00 -9.62 11.26
N ARG A 142 11.02 -9.52 12.60
CA ARG A 142 10.49 -10.58 13.48
C ARG A 142 8.99 -10.84 13.33
N HIS A 143 8.23 -9.86 12.82
CA HIS A 143 6.79 -9.95 12.61
C HIS A 143 6.41 -10.18 11.13
N ASP A 144 7.40 -10.32 10.22
CA ASP A 144 7.21 -10.32 8.76
C ASP A 144 6.37 -9.12 8.26
N VAL A 145 6.72 -7.94 8.76
CA VAL A 145 6.06 -6.67 8.42
C VAL A 145 7.01 -5.85 7.56
N ALA A 146 6.58 -5.46 6.37
CA ALA A 146 7.37 -4.60 5.50
C ALA A 146 7.45 -3.17 6.04
N ILE A 147 8.64 -2.58 6.06
CA ILE A 147 8.83 -1.14 6.18
C ILE A 147 8.62 -0.53 4.80
N CYS A 148 7.64 0.38 4.70
CA CYS A 148 7.27 1.01 3.45
C CYS A 148 8.39 1.93 2.94
N ILE A 149 9.01 1.54 1.82
CA ILE A 149 9.94 2.40 1.08
C ILE A 149 9.14 3.62 0.58
N SER A 150 9.57 4.82 0.95
CA SER A 150 8.79 6.05 0.81
C SER A 150 9.70 7.25 0.57
N ASP A 151 9.45 7.98 -0.51
CA ASP A 151 10.24 9.15 -0.93
C ASP A 151 9.80 10.47 -0.26
N LEU A 152 9.13 10.36 0.89
CA LEU A 152 8.59 11.49 1.63
C LEU A 152 9.71 12.31 2.30
N PRO A 153 9.91 13.61 1.99
CA PRO A 153 11.07 14.38 2.46
C PRO A 153 11.27 14.45 3.98
N ARG A 154 10.20 14.38 4.77
CA ARG A 154 10.27 14.42 6.26
C ARG A 154 10.56 13.06 6.91
N CYS A 155 10.54 11.99 6.14
CA CYS A 155 10.74 10.61 6.58
C CYS A 155 11.13 9.79 5.34
N LEU A 156 12.33 10.06 4.84
CA LEU A 156 12.84 9.44 3.63
C LEU A 156 13.30 8.02 3.96
N CYS A 157 12.64 7.02 3.38
CA CYS A 157 12.97 5.61 3.51
C CYS A 157 13.27 5.06 2.11
N LEU A 158 14.55 4.90 1.78
CA LEU A 158 15.01 4.40 0.48
C LEU A 158 15.22 2.89 0.46
N GLU A 159 15.40 2.28 1.64
CA GLU A 159 15.74 0.88 1.82
C GLU A 159 14.67 0.23 2.71
N GLY A 160 14.08 -0.85 2.22
CA GLY A 160 13.17 -1.71 2.99
C GLY A 160 13.95 -2.61 3.96
N ASN A 161 13.21 -3.41 4.72
CA ASN A 161 13.74 -4.45 5.60
C ASN A 161 13.72 -5.83 4.90
N ASP A 162 13.87 -6.92 5.65
CA ASP A 162 14.04 -8.30 5.13
C ASP A 162 12.73 -9.11 5.06
N ALA A 163 11.57 -8.51 5.34
CA ALA A 163 10.24 -9.14 5.21
C ALA A 163 9.95 -9.69 3.80
N ASP A 164 9.10 -10.72 3.67
CA ASP A 164 8.77 -11.33 2.37
C ASP A 164 8.14 -10.31 1.42
N LEU A 165 7.34 -9.37 1.94
CA LEU A 165 6.74 -8.25 1.20
C LEU A 165 7.74 -7.09 1.00
N VAL A 166 7.82 -6.53 -0.21
CA VAL A 166 8.35 -5.16 -0.43
C VAL A 166 7.21 -4.24 -0.83
N TYR A 167 6.94 -3.23 0.01
CA TYR A 167 5.91 -2.23 -0.21
C TYR A 167 6.54 -0.86 -0.49
N VAL A 168 6.30 -0.31 -1.67
CA VAL A 168 6.85 0.99 -2.11
C VAL A 168 5.73 2.01 -2.31
N ARG A 169 5.90 3.22 -1.76
CA ARG A 169 5.05 4.38 -2.04
C ARG A 169 5.86 5.51 -2.66
N ARG A 170 5.31 6.11 -3.71
CA ARG A 170 5.93 7.16 -4.51
C ARG A 170 5.01 8.40 -4.49
N HIS A 171 5.30 9.36 -3.61
CA HIS A 171 4.46 10.55 -3.30
C HIS A 171 4.65 11.73 -4.25
N GLY A 172 5.48 11.56 -5.26
CA GLY A 172 5.95 12.56 -6.22
C GLY A 172 7.40 12.98 -5.93
N PRO A 173 8.17 13.42 -6.93
CA PRO A 173 9.51 13.94 -6.69
C PRO A 173 9.45 15.10 -5.68
N ASP A 174 10.44 15.17 -4.81
CA ASP A 174 10.48 16.05 -3.63
C ASP A 174 9.24 15.93 -2.71
N GLY A 175 8.53 14.78 -2.73
CA GLY A 175 7.30 14.53 -1.97
C GLY A 175 6.08 15.34 -2.41
N HIS A 176 6.11 15.94 -3.61
CA HIS A 176 5.05 16.78 -4.12
C HIS A 176 4.23 16.04 -5.18
N ALA A 177 2.96 15.77 -4.87
CA ALA A 177 2.04 14.97 -5.69
C ALA A 177 1.66 15.55 -7.08
N ARG A 178 2.38 16.59 -7.56
CA ARG A 178 2.10 17.41 -8.75
C ARG A 178 3.10 17.25 -9.91
N ALA A 179 3.98 16.26 -9.84
CA ALA A 179 4.99 16.03 -10.85
C ALA A 179 5.15 14.54 -11.14
N SER A 180 5.43 14.22 -12.40
CA SER A 180 5.90 12.90 -12.83
C SER A 180 7.35 12.67 -12.40
N TYR A 181 7.73 11.41 -12.27
CA TYR A 181 9.11 11.04 -11.99
C TYR A 181 10.00 11.18 -13.23
N PRO A 182 11.24 11.69 -13.09
CA PRO A 182 12.27 11.53 -14.11
C PRO A 182 12.46 10.07 -14.50
N GLN A 183 12.73 9.81 -15.78
CA GLN A 183 12.87 8.46 -16.33
C GLN A 183 13.99 7.68 -15.61
N GLU A 184 15.04 8.37 -15.18
CA GLU A 184 16.20 7.83 -14.46
C GLU A 184 15.83 7.31 -13.07
N LEU A 185 14.81 7.87 -12.41
CA LEU A 185 14.31 7.35 -11.13
C LEU A 185 13.44 6.10 -11.36
N LEU A 186 12.57 6.11 -12.37
CA LEU A 186 11.78 4.93 -12.75
C LEU A 186 12.66 3.76 -13.23
N GLN A 187 13.79 4.04 -13.87
CA GLN A 187 14.78 3.02 -14.25
C GLN A 187 15.49 2.40 -13.03
N ARG A 188 15.77 3.18 -11.98
CA ARG A 188 16.30 2.66 -10.71
C ARG A 188 15.28 1.77 -10.03
N ASP A 189 14.05 2.27 -9.88
CA ASP A 189 12.93 1.47 -9.38
C ASP A 189 12.80 0.16 -10.16
N ALA A 190 12.86 0.17 -11.50
CA ALA A 190 12.78 -1.05 -12.31
C ALA A 190 13.91 -2.06 -12.03
N LEU A 191 15.13 -1.60 -11.76
CA LEU A 191 16.27 -2.45 -11.39
C LEU A 191 16.10 -3.05 -10.00
N ASP A 192 15.78 -2.22 -9.00
CA ASP A 192 15.58 -2.66 -7.61
C ASP A 192 14.42 -3.67 -7.52
N ILE A 193 13.35 -3.40 -8.26
CA ILE A 193 12.18 -4.29 -8.36
C ILE A 193 12.55 -5.62 -9.01
N SER A 194 13.35 -5.62 -10.06
CA SER A 194 13.83 -6.86 -10.69
C SER A 194 14.68 -7.69 -9.72
N ALA A 195 15.55 -7.04 -8.94
CA ALA A 195 16.37 -7.71 -7.92
C ALA A 195 15.53 -8.33 -6.79
N TRP A 196 14.50 -7.64 -6.27
CA TRP A 196 13.59 -8.21 -5.26
C TRP A 196 12.79 -9.40 -5.80
N LEU A 197 12.43 -9.39 -7.09
CA LEU A 197 11.74 -10.50 -7.75
C LEU A 197 12.64 -11.71 -7.97
N GLU A 198 13.91 -11.49 -8.31
CA GLU A 198 14.92 -12.57 -8.39
C GLU A 198 15.20 -13.19 -7.02
N GLN A 199 15.00 -12.45 -5.93
CA GLN A 199 15.01 -12.95 -4.55
C GLN A 199 13.72 -13.69 -4.16
N GLY A 200 12.66 -13.64 -4.99
CA GLY A 200 11.38 -14.29 -4.73
C GLY A 200 10.42 -13.53 -3.81
N ARG A 201 10.68 -12.25 -3.53
CA ARG A 201 9.89 -11.40 -2.60
C ARG A 201 8.55 -10.97 -3.21
N ASP A 202 7.54 -10.76 -2.36
CA ASP A 202 6.20 -10.34 -2.78
C ASP A 202 6.11 -8.84 -3.10
N VAL A 203 5.61 -8.64 -4.31
CA VAL A 203 5.94 -7.59 -5.24
C VAL A 203 5.04 -6.32 -5.21
N HIS A 204 4.99 -5.42 -4.19
CA HIS A 204 4.02 -4.28 -4.14
C HIS A 204 4.54 -2.80 -4.27
N VAL A 205 4.00 -1.98 -5.20
CA VAL A 205 4.39 -0.55 -5.51
C VAL A 205 3.15 0.29 -5.77
N TYR A 206 3.14 1.54 -5.31
CA TYR A 206 2.02 2.45 -5.38
C TYR A 206 2.43 3.90 -5.64
N PHE A 207 1.91 4.49 -6.73
CA PHE A 207 2.10 5.91 -7.05
C PHE A 207 0.96 6.75 -6.47
N THR A 208 1.31 7.71 -5.61
CA THR A 208 0.36 8.59 -4.90
C THR A 208 0.45 10.05 -5.34
N ASN A 209 1.30 10.36 -6.34
CA ASN A 209 1.33 11.63 -7.08
C ASN A 209 0.16 11.77 -8.07
N VAL A 210 -1.06 11.76 -7.52
CA VAL A 210 -2.31 11.65 -8.29
C VAL A 210 -2.78 12.93 -8.98
N VAL A 211 -2.11 14.08 -8.77
CA VAL A 211 -2.52 15.33 -9.43
C VAL A 211 -2.17 15.26 -10.92
N ASP A 212 -3.07 15.80 -11.75
CA ASP A 212 -3.01 15.82 -13.22
C ASP A 212 -2.86 14.45 -13.94
N GLY A 213 -2.83 13.35 -13.19
CA GLY A 213 -2.76 11.97 -13.69
C GLY A 213 -1.35 11.37 -13.72
N HIS A 214 -0.34 12.08 -13.21
CA HIS A 214 1.07 11.66 -13.23
C HIS A 214 1.29 10.22 -12.72
N ALA A 215 0.71 9.88 -11.57
CA ALA A 215 0.74 8.51 -11.01
C ALA A 215 0.39 7.38 -12.01
N ILE A 216 -0.54 7.62 -12.96
CA ILE A 216 -0.91 6.61 -13.95
C ILE A 216 0.16 6.48 -15.05
N GLU A 217 0.75 7.61 -15.44
CA GLU A 217 1.73 7.67 -16.52
C GLU A 217 3.08 7.11 -16.03
N ASP A 218 3.47 7.43 -14.80
CA ASP A 218 4.65 6.89 -14.12
C ASP A 218 4.51 5.38 -13.87
N ALA A 219 3.36 4.91 -13.37
CA ALA A 219 3.07 3.49 -13.17
C ALA A 219 3.17 2.69 -14.49
N ARG A 220 2.64 3.23 -15.59
CA ARG A 220 2.75 2.61 -16.92
C ARG A 220 4.18 2.61 -17.46
N ALA A 221 4.93 3.69 -17.24
CA ALA A 221 6.33 3.76 -17.63
C ALA A 221 7.17 2.71 -16.87
N LEU A 222 6.96 2.58 -15.55
CA LEU A 222 7.62 1.56 -14.74
C LEU A 222 7.26 0.13 -15.18
N GLN A 223 5.96 -0.14 -15.39
CA GLN A 223 5.48 -1.44 -15.89
C GLN A 223 6.13 -1.83 -17.23
N ALA A 224 6.33 -0.86 -18.13
CA ALA A 224 7.00 -1.08 -19.41
C ALA A 224 8.51 -1.35 -19.28
N MET A 225 9.16 -0.86 -18.22
CA MET A 225 10.61 -1.09 -17.97
C MET A 225 10.90 -2.47 -17.40
N ILE A 226 10.03 -3.00 -16.53
CA ILE A 226 10.22 -4.33 -15.89
C ILE A 226 9.87 -5.48 -16.86
N GLY A 227 8.95 -5.23 -17.81
CA GLY A 227 8.59 -6.19 -18.85
C GLY A 227 7.67 -7.34 -18.38
N PRO A 228 7.29 -8.26 -19.29
CA PRO A 228 6.22 -9.23 -19.05
C PRO A 228 6.66 -10.53 -18.36
N HIS A 229 7.96 -10.70 -18.05
CA HIS A 229 8.50 -11.99 -17.60
C HIS A 229 8.59 -12.15 -16.08
N ALA A 230 8.50 -11.07 -15.31
CA ALA A 230 8.28 -11.15 -13.87
C ALA A 230 6.78 -11.28 -13.58
N ARG A 231 6.38 -12.24 -12.74
CA ARG A 231 5.03 -12.24 -12.16
C ARG A 231 4.94 -11.04 -11.22
N LEU A 232 4.05 -10.10 -11.53
CA LEU A 232 3.87 -8.88 -10.75
C LEU A 232 2.41 -8.55 -10.45
N GLU A 233 2.11 -8.53 -9.16
CA GLU A 233 0.83 -8.09 -8.58
C GLU A 233 0.94 -6.59 -8.21
N ARG A 234 0.93 -5.70 -9.22
CA ARG A 234 1.39 -4.31 -9.06
C ARG A 234 0.73 -3.29 -10.00
N THR A 235 0.00 -2.32 -9.44
CA THR A 235 0.45 -0.91 -9.27
C THR A 235 -0.72 0.08 -9.25
N ALA A 236 -1.01 0.70 -8.09
CA ALA A 236 -2.17 1.60 -7.96
C ALA A 236 -2.04 2.90 -8.76
N ALA A 237 -3.18 3.36 -9.28
CA ALA A 237 -3.49 4.78 -9.34
C ALA A 237 -4.87 5.01 -8.74
N GLY A 238 -4.95 5.93 -7.78
CA GLY A 238 -6.18 6.17 -7.03
C GLY A 238 -7.32 6.69 -7.91
N MET A 239 -8.48 6.04 -7.82
CA MET A 239 -9.81 6.66 -7.78
C MET A 239 -10.87 5.57 -7.56
N ILE A 240 -11.02 5.17 -6.30
CA ILE A 240 -12.21 4.45 -5.84
C ILE A 240 -13.03 5.39 -4.96
N PRO A 241 -14.11 5.98 -5.50
CA PRO A 241 -15.14 6.67 -4.71
C PRO A 241 -16.15 5.67 -4.09
#